data_AF-A0A960D1H2-F1
#
_entry.id   AF-A0A960D1H2-F1
#
_cell.length_a   1.000
_cell.length_b   1.000
_cell.length_c   1.000
_cell.angle_alpha   90.00
_cell.angle_beta   90.00
_cell.angle_gamma   90.00
#
_symmetry.space_group_name_H-M   'P 1'
#
loop_
_entity.id
_entity.type
_entity.pdbx_description
1 polymer ?
#
loop_
_entity_poly.entity_id
_entity_poly.type
_entity_poly.pdbx_seq_one_letter_code
_entity_poly.pdbx_strand_id
1 'polypeptide(L)'
;ALQEARRALKLSWRYVEAFEQEAAALYAAPMDLDQMRRFAGELVDVDGAESKTTARNRRDTANAIVKLWVSSPTVAPIAGTRWAAYNAVTEYVDHYSKVRAAGDPQSVRALRAVTGGSTAQTLKTNAFRMLQTL
;
A
#
# COMPACT_ATOMS: atom_id res chain seq x y z
N ALA A 1 3.77 34.51 -8.36
CA ALA A 1 4.13 34.25 -6.95
C ALA A 1 2.91 34.06 -6.02
N LEU A 2 2.28 35.11 -5.44
CA LEU A 2 1.22 34.92 -4.41
C LEU A 2 -0.06 34.22 -4.92
N GLN A 3 -0.49 34.52 -6.16
CA GLN A 3 -1.66 33.87 -6.76
C GLN A 3 -1.40 32.39 -7.10
N GLU A 4 -0.19 32.05 -7.53
CA GLU A 4 0.22 30.66 -7.80
C GLU A 4 0.32 29.86 -6.51
N ALA A 5 0.89 30.44 -5.46
CA ALA A 5 0.92 29.82 -4.13
C ALA A 5 -0.50 29.54 -3.61
N ARG A 6 -1.45 30.49 -3.75
CA ARG A 6 -2.85 30.28 -3.36
C ARG A 6 -3.56 29.22 -4.21
N ARG A 7 -3.27 29.14 -5.51
CA ARG A 7 -3.81 28.08 -6.40
C ARG A 7 -3.26 26.70 -6.05
N ALA A 8 -1.95 26.60 -5.83
CA ALA A 8 -1.30 25.37 -5.39
C ALA A 8 -1.87 24.90 -4.05
N LEU A 9 -2.00 25.81 -3.07
CA LEU A 9 -2.64 25.49 -1.78
C LEU A 9 -4.08 25.01 -1.96
N LYS A 10 -4.90 25.71 -2.76
CA LYS A 10 -6.27 25.26 -3.04
C LYS A 10 -6.32 23.87 -3.69
N LEU A 11 -5.37 23.56 -4.57
CA LEU A 11 -5.26 22.23 -5.17
C LEU A 11 -4.88 21.18 -4.12
N SER A 12 -3.94 21.50 -3.22
CA SER A 12 -3.55 20.63 -2.10
C SER A 12 -4.73 20.36 -1.16
N TRP A 13 -5.51 21.37 -0.79
CA TRP A 13 -6.70 21.19 0.05
C TRP A 13 -7.73 20.25 -0.57
N ARG A 14 -8.04 20.44 -1.85
CA ARG A 14 -8.97 19.54 -2.58
C ARG A 14 -8.45 18.10 -2.64
N TYR A 15 -7.14 17.93 -2.79
CA TYR A 15 -6.51 16.61 -2.76
C TYR A 15 -6.63 15.95 -1.38
N VAL A 16 -6.39 16.71 -0.31
CA VAL A 16 -6.51 16.21 1.07
C VAL A 16 -7.95 15.81 1.37
N GLU A 17 -8.93 16.66 1.06
CA GLU A 17 -10.36 16.34 1.29
C GLU A 17 -10.80 15.10 0.52
N ALA A 18 -10.41 14.97 -0.76
CA ALA A 18 -10.74 13.80 -1.56
C ALA A 18 -10.11 12.52 -0.98
N PHE A 19 -8.85 12.59 -0.57
CA PHE A 19 -8.17 11.46 0.05
C PHE A 19 -8.80 11.07 1.40
N GLU A 20 -9.16 12.04 2.23
CA GLU A 20 -9.84 11.80 3.51
C GLU A 20 -11.18 11.09 3.29
N GLN A 21 -11.97 11.50 2.29
CA GLN A 21 -13.24 10.85 1.94
C GLN A 21 -13.04 9.40 1.51
N GLU A 22 -12.05 9.14 0.64
CA GLU A 22 -11.75 7.78 0.18
C GLU A 22 -11.20 6.92 1.32
N ALA A 23 -10.33 7.46 2.18
CA ALA A 23 -9.83 6.75 3.35
C ALA A 23 -10.95 6.42 4.35
N ALA A 24 -11.87 7.36 4.59
CA ALA A 24 -13.06 7.13 5.41
C ALA A 24 -13.96 6.03 4.81
N ALA A 25 -14.13 6.00 3.48
CA ALA A 25 -14.88 4.95 2.80
C ALA A 25 -14.21 3.56 2.97
N LEU A 26 -12.89 3.47 2.84
CA LEU A 26 -12.15 2.23 3.10
C LEU A 26 -12.21 1.81 4.57
N TYR A 27 -12.24 2.76 5.50
CA TYR A 27 -12.37 2.48 6.93
C TYR A 27 -13.75 1.94 7.29
N ALA A 28 -14.80 2.48 6.68
CA ALA A 28 -16.18 2.00 6.86
C ALA A 28 -16.45 0.63 6.18
N ALA A 29 -15.61 0.21 5.23
CA ALA A 29 -15.76 -1.03 4.50
C ALA A 29 -15.14 -2.22 5.24
N PRO A 30 -15.92 -3.22 5.68
CA PRO A 30 -15.38 -4.40 6.33
C PRO A 30 -14.60 -5.27 5.35
N MET A 31 -13.61 -5.99 5.88
CA MET A 31 -12.79 -6.94 5.14
C MET A 31 -12.39 -8.10 6.05
N ASP A 32 -12.69 -9.33 5.63
CA ASP A 32 -12.29 -10.54 6.34
C ASP A 32 -10.91 -11.05 5.89
N LEU A 33 -10.39 -12.07 6.61
CA LEU A 33 -9.08 -12.64 6.36
C LEU A 33 -8.97 -13.30 4.97
N ASP A 34 -10.05 -13.88 4.46
CA ASP A 34 -10.02 -14.58 3.18
C ASP A 34 -10.06 -13.59 2.01
N GLN A 35 -10.85 -12.52 2.13
CA GLN A 35 -10.77 -11.34 1.25
C GLN A 35 -9.37 -10.76 1.28
N MET A 36 -8.75 -10.61 2.46
CA MET A 36 -7.39 -10.07 2.61
C MET A 36 -6.35 -10.95 1.90
N ARG A 37 -6.44 -12.28 2.04
CA ARG A 37 -5.55 -13.23 1.34
C ARG A 37 -5.70 -13.16 -0.18
N ARG A 38 -6.93 -13.11 -0.69
CA ARG A 38 -7.20 -12.96 -2.13
C ARG A 38 -6.63 -11.64 -2.66
N PHE A 39 -6.98 -10.54 -2.01
CA PHE A 39 -6.46 -9.20 -2.32
C PHE A 39 -4.93 -9.16 -2.36
N ALA A 40 -4.25 -9.68 -1.34
CA ALA A 40 -2.79 -9.66 -1.29
C ALA A 40 -2.16 -10.49 -2.41
N GLY A 41 -2.76 -11.62 -2.78
CA GLY A 41 -2.31 -12.46 -3.90
C GLY A 41 -2.49 -11.78 -5.26
N GLU A 42 -3.65 -11.17 -5.49
CA GLU A 42 -3.95 -10.42 -6.72
C GLU A 42 -3.06 -9.17 -6.86
N LEU A 43 -2.86 -8.43 -5.76
CA LEU A 43 -2.06 -7.20 -5.75
C LEU A 43 -0.62 -7.43 -6.23
N VAL A 44 -0.04 -8.57 -5.88
CA VAL A 44 1.33 -8.94 -6.26
C VAL A 44 1.37 -9.87 -7.46
N ASP A 45 0.22 -10.13 -8.09
CA ASP A 45 0.04 -10.96 -9.27
C ASP A 45 0.65 -12.37 -9.09
N VAL A 46 0.29 -13.09 -8.02
CA VAL A 46 0.86 -14.43 -7.77
C VAL A 46 0.65 -15.37 -8.97
N ASP A 47 -0.52 -15.32 -9.59
CA ASP A 47 -0.94 -16.27 -10.63
C ASP A 47 -0.42 -15.91 -12.03
N GLY A 48 -0.07 -14.64 -12.29
CA GLY A 48 0.61 -14.22 -13.51
C GLY A 48 2.11 -14.51 -13.55
N ALA A 49 2.64 -15.27 -12.59
CA ALA A 49 4.07 -15.57 -12.51
C ALA A 49 4.52 -16.63 -13.54
N GLU A 50 5.46 -16.27 -14.41
CA GLU A 50 5.99 -17.16 -15.46
C GLU A 50 6.91 -18.29 -14.94
N SER A 51 7.35 -18.22 -13.68
CA SER A 51 8.22 -19.25 -13.09
C SER A 51 7.81 -19.59 -11.66
N LYS A 52 8.11 -20.83 -11.24
CA LYS A 52 7.88 -21.29 -9.85
C LYS A 52 8.60 -20.41 -8.82
N THR A 53 9.80 -19.92 -9.15
CA THR A 53 10.57 -19.04 -8.27
C THR A 53 9.92 -17.66 -8.15
N THR A 54 9.44 -17.10 -9.27
CA THR A 54 8.70 -15.83 -9.27
C THR A 54 7.41 -15.95 -8.46
N ALA A 55 6.64 -17.02 -8.68
CA ALA A 55 5.41 -17.29 -7.94
C ALA A 55 5.67 -17.41 -6.44
N ARG A 56 6.71 -18.14 -6.04
CA ARG A 56 7.10 -18.26 -4.61
C ARG A 56 7.43 -16.90 -4.00
N ASN A 57 8.27 -16.11 -4.67
CA ASN A 57 8.66 -14.79 -4.16
C ASN A 57 7.45 -13.85 -4.03
N ARG A 58 6.49 -13.90 -4.97
CA ARG A 58 5.24 -13.12 -4.91
C ARG A 58 4.36 -13.59 -3.74
N ARG A 59 4.21 -14.91 -3.53
CA ARG A 59 3.51 -15.46 -2.35
C ARG A 59 4.16 -15.06 -1.04
N ASP A 60 5.48 -15.06 -0.96
CA ASP A 60 6.20 -14.62 0.25
C ASP A 60 5.87 -13.15 0.56
N THR A 61 5.78 -12.30 -0.46
CA THR A 61 5.33 -10.91 -0.29
C THR A 61 3.87 -10.83 0.15
N ALA A 62 2.94 -11.55 -0.50
CA ALA A 62 1.54 -11.56 -0.10
C ALA A 62 1.36 -12.02 1.36
N ASN A 63 2.06 -13.09 1.76
CA ASN A 63 2.04 -13.61 3.13
C ASN A 63 2.60 -12.61 4.14
N ALA A 64 3.64 -11.86 3.79
CA ALA A 64 4.19 -10.81 4.64
C ALA A 64 3.17 -9.68 4.87
N ILE A 65 2.45 -9.26 3.83
CA ILE A 65 1.38 -8.25 3.93
C ILE A 65 0.23 -8.77 4.80
N VAL A 66 -0.23 -10.01 4.57
CA VAL A 66 -1.29 -10.63 5.39
C VAL A 66 -0.86 -10.74 6.85
N LYS A 67 0.41 -11.07 7.13
CA LYS A 67 0.94 -11.09 8.49
C LYS A 67 0.83 -9.72 9.16
N LEU A 68 1.22 -8.64 8.47
CA LEU A 68 1.09 -7.28 9.01
C LEU A 68 -0.38 -6.91 9.28
N TRP A 69 -1.29 -7.31 8.39
CA TRP A 69 -2.72 -7.08 8.60
C TRP A 69 -3.25 -7.77 9.87
N VAL A 70 -2.82 -9.01 10.13
CA VAL A 70 -3.27 -9.77 11.31
C VAL A 70 -2.60 -9.30 12.61
N SER A 71 -1.32 -8.94 12.58
CA SER A 71 -0.51 -8.83 13.81
C SER A 71 0.19 -7.50 14.02
N SER A 72 0.14 -6.54 13.08
CA SER A 72 0.84 -5.26 13.25
C SER A 72 0.14 -4.40 14.31
N PRO A 73 0.86 -3.89 15.32
CA PRO A 73 0.31 -2.93 16.27
C PRO A 73 -0.19 -1.63 15.62
N THR A 74 0.33 -1.27 14.44
CA THR A 74 -0.11 -0.06 13.70
C THR A 74 -1.46 -0.28 13.01
N VAL A 75 -1.79 -1.53 12.69
CA VAL A 75 -3.02 -1.93 11.99
C VAL A 75 -4.11 -2.35 12.98
N ALA A 76 -3.75 -2.89 14.15
CA ALA A 76 -4.69 -3.39 15.15
C ALA A 76 -5.84 -2.41 15.50
N PRO A 77 -5.65 -1.09 15.64
CA PRO A 77 -6.72 -0.16 15.96
C PRO A 77 -7.80 -0.02 14.87
N ILE A 78 -7.49 -0.43 13.63
CA ILE A 78 -8.33 -0.30 12.45
C ILE A 78 -8.64 -1.67 11.83
N ALA A 79 -8.40 -2.76 12.57
CA ALA A 79 -8.52 -4.15 12.11
C ALA A 79 -9.90 -4.46 11.52
N GLY A 80 -9.93 -5.42 10.58
CA GLY A 80 -11.18 -5.86 9.94
C GLY A 80 -11.73 -4.89 8.89
N THR A 81 -10.97 -3.88 8.48
CA THR A 81 -11.38 -2.89 7.47
C THR A 81 -10.51 -2.96 6.22
N ARG A 82 -10.99 -2.44 5.09
CA ARG A 82 -10.16 -2.26 3.88
C ARG A 82 -9.06 -1.22 4.12
N TRP A 83 -9.29 -0.26 5.02
CA TRP A 83 -8.25 0.67 5.46
C TRP A 83 -7.10 -0.03 6.18
N ALA A 84 -7.37 -1.03 7.02
CA ALA A 84 -6.33 -1.89 7.60
C ALA A 84 -5.50 -2.60 6.53
N ALA A 85 -6.15 -3.12 5.47
CA ALA A 85 -5.45 -3.79 4.37
C ALA A 85 -4.51 -2.83 3.63
N TYR A 86 -4.96 -1.60 3.36
CA TYR A 86 -4.10 -0.57 2.77
C TYR A 86 -2.89 -0.25 3.66
N ASN A 87 -3.10 -0.08 4.97
CA ASN A 87 -2.02 0.23 5.91
C ASN A 87 -1.01 -0.92 6.05
N ALA A 88 -1.46 -2.18 5.98
CA ALA A 88 -0.55 -3.32 5.96
C ALA A 88 0.35 -3.33 4.70
N VAL A 89 -0.19 -2.93 3.54
CA VAL A 89 0.59 -2.78 2.30
C VAL A 89 1.61 -1.65 2.42
N THR A 90 1.20 -0.48 2.91
CA THR A 90 2.13 0.66 3.04
C THR A 90 3.25 0.33 4.03
N GLU A 91 2.95 -0.28 5.17
CA GLU A 91 3.95 -0.71 6.15
C GLU A 91 4.92 -1.73 5.53
N TYR A 92 4.43 -2.72 4.78
CA TYR A 92 5.29 -3.65 4.04
C TYR A 92 6.25 -2.91 3.12
N VAL A 93 5.72 -2.00 2.30
CA VAL A 93 6.51 -1.27 1.30
C VAL A 93 7.60 -0.43 1.97
N ASP A 94 7.26 0.29 3.03
CA ASP A 94 8.13 1.28 3.66
C ASP A 94 9.16 0.66 4.61
N HIS A 95 8.86 -0.49 5.21
CA HIS A 95 9.72 -1.09 6.25
C HIS A 95 10.29 -2.46 5.89
N TYR A 96 9.56 -3.28 5.12
CA TYR A 96 9.89 -4.70 4.94
C TYR A 96 10.24 -5.09 3.50
N SER A 97 9.89 -4.27 2.50
CA SER A 97 10.11 -4.60 1.09
C SER A 97 11.61 -4.76 0.78
N LYS A 98 11.96 -5.82 0.06
CA LYS A 98 13.37 -6.13 -0.22
C LYS A 98 14.04 -4.99 -1.00
N VAL A 99 15.19 -4.54 -0.50
CA VAL A 99 16.07 -3.60 -1.20
C VAL A 99 17.16 -4.40 -1.92
N ARG A 100 17.32 -4.18 -3.22
CA ARG A 100 18.35 -4.82 -4.06
C ARG A 100 19.50 -3.88 -4.43
N ALA A 101 19.42 -2.60 -4.04
CA ALA A 101 20.46 -1.62 -4.32
C ALA A 101 21.56 -1.69 -3.25
N ALA A 102 22.79 -1.31 -3.61
CA ALA A 102 23.86 -1.12 -2.65
C ALA A 102 23.54 0.06 -1.71
N GLY A 103 23.88 -0.07 -0.42
CA GLY A 103 23.66 0.95 0.60
C GLY A 103 22.78 0.49 1.76
N ASP A 104 22.54 1.41 2.71
CA ASP A 104 21.67 1.17 3.85
C ASP A 104 20.19 0.95 3.41
N PRO A 105 19.57 -0.19 3.74
CA PRO A 105 18.20 -0.49 3.31
C PRO A 105 17.13 0.51 3.76
N GLN A 106 17.32 1.19 4.90
CA GLN A 106 16.36 2.20 5.36
C GLN A 106 16.42 3.45 4.47
N SER A 107 17.62 3.94 4.19
CA SER A 107 17.86 5.09 3.31
C SER A 107 17.32 4.85 1.90
N VAL A 108 17.52 3.66 1.35
CA VAL A 108 16.98 3.32 0.01
C VAL A 108 15.46 3.27 0.01
N ARG A 109 14.82 2.75 1.07
CA ARG A 109 13.35 2.73 1.17
C ARG A 109 12.78 4.15 1.31
N ALA A 110 13.39 4.98 2.14
CA ALA A 110 13.01 6.38 2.28
C ALA A 110 13.05 7.13 0.94
N LEU A 111 14.13 6.95 0.15
CA LEU A 111 14.24 7.55 -1.17
C LEU A 111 13.13 7.08 -2.13
N ARG A 112 12.82 5.77 -2.14
CA ARG A 112 11.75 5.22 -2.99
C ARG A 112 10.36 5.75 -2.63
N ALA A 113 10.12 6.04 -1.35
CA ALA A 113 8.84 6.55 -0.88
C ALA A 113 8.56 7.97 -1.39
N VAL A 114 9.59 8.78 -1.61
CA VAL A 114 9.46 10.15 -2.14
C VAL A 114 9.70 10.26 -3.65
N THR A 115 10.21 9.19 -4.29
CA THR A 115 10.45 9.16 -5.73
C THR A 115 9.18 8.80 -6.49
N GLY A 116 8.64 9.76 -7.24
CA GLY A 116 7.50 9.55 -8.13
C GLY A 116 7.76 8.44 -9.16
N GLY A 117 6.75 7.61 -9.44
CA GLY A 117 6.87 6.50 -10.39
C GLY A 117 7.68 5.30 -9.89
N SER A 118 8.10 5.29 -8.62
CA SER A 118 8.76 4.11 -8.06
C SER A 118 7.83 2.89 -8.02
N THR A 119 8.40 1.69 -8.00
CA THR A 119 7.63 0.45 -7.83
C THR A 119 6.88 0.43 -6.49
N ALA A 120 7.46 1.06 -5.45
CA ALA A 120 6.82 1.27 -4.17
C ALA A 120 5.55 2.12 -4.29
N GLN A 121 5.63 3.27 -4.97
CA GLN A 121 4.48 4.14 -5.21
C GLN A 121 3.42 3.42 -6.05
N THR A 122 3.83 2.69 -7.08
CA THR A 122 2.91 1.96 -7.96
C THR A 122 2.12 0.90 -7.18
N LEU A 123 2.79 0.14 -6.30
CA LEU A 123 2.13 -0.88 -5.49
C LEU A 123 1.11 -0.28 -4.52
N LYS A 124 1.44 0.84 -3.85
CA LYS A 124 0.51 1.56 -2.98
C LYS A 124 -0.70 2.10 -3.76
N THR A 125 -0.48 2.74 -4.90
CA THR A 125 -1.57 3.24 -5.76
C THR A 125 -2.49 2.11 -6.24
N ASN A 126 -1.93 0.97 -6.66
CA ASN A 126 -2.71 -0.17 -7.10
C ASN A 126 -3.52 -0.79 -5.95
N ALA A 127 -2.91 -0.95 -4.78
CA ALA A 127 -3.58 -1.43 -3.58
C ALA A 127 -4.78 -0.55 -3.24
N PHE A 128 -4.58 0.77 -3.18
CA PHE A 128 -5.65 1.72 -2.88
C PHE A 128 -6.81 1.60 -3.87
N ARG A 129 -6.52 1.59 -5.17
CA ARG A 129 -7.54 1.45 -6.23
C ARG A 129 -8.31 0.13 -6.14
N MET A 130 -7.60 -1.00 -5.95
CA MET A 130 -8.24 -2.31 -5.83
C MET A 130 -9.21 -2.36 -4.64
N LEU A 131 -8.80 -1.82 -3.49
CA LEU A 131 -9.62 -1.82 -2.27
C LEU A 131 -10.91 -0.99 -2.40
N GLN A 132 -10.94 0.01 -3.29
CA GLN A 132 -12.15 0.78 -3.58
C GLN A 132 -13.23 -0.04 -4.30
N THR A 133 -12.88 -1.15 -4.96
CA THR A 133 -13.80 -1.90 -5.85
C THR A 133 -14.03 -3.36 -5.47
N LEU A 134 -13.39 -3.85 -4.40
CA LEU A 134 -13.62 -5.22 -3.87
C LEU A 134 -15.05 -5.46 -3.39
#